data_AF-A0A059CUV9-F1
#
_entry.id   AF-A0A059CUV9-F1
#
_cell.length_a   1.000
_cell.length_b   1.000
_cell.length_c   1.000
_cell.angle_alpha   90.00
_cell.angle_beta   90.00
_cell.angle_gamma   90.00
#
_symmetry.space_group_name_H-M   'P 1'
#
loop_
_entity.id
_entity.type
_entity.pdbx_description
1 polymer ?
#
loop_
_entity_poly.entity_id
_entity_poly.type
_entity_poly.pdbx_seq_one_letter_code
_entity_poly.pdbx_strand_id
1 'polypeptide(L)'
;LEEVDCDGRTALHNAVLCGRIRMVKALVRSNPRLTQLRDKEGRAPFGISANEASMHKEIAWFLAKSTTDDEPSHPASDPFAIEDIIDLTYAGHHDIAYYLVGRYPHLLTMKSTTHSGRSILFVLATMESHFHSGSRLSVLEALIYKFPIIKRVHEVKLRNMAAVELAKQVCMAISDMHSTEITEFLRDGDSLFQATIKGISEILKLCIQFFPELIRFRPNGRSLPAHAVRHRQARTLGFFLQLSSTAELSLVPGPTDKDSEDIMIAAASYFPYSDSVTKVAGATFQMQRELQWYK
;
A
#
# COMPACT_ATOMS: atom_id res chain seq x y z
N LEU A 1 -11.35 17.88 -32.04
CA LEU A 1 -10.91 17.68 -30.64
C LEU A 1 -10.07 16.40 -30.45
N GLU A 2 -10.10 15.46 -31.40
CA GLU A 2 -9.37 14.19 -31.35
C GLU A 2 -8.00 14.25 -32.04
N GLU A 3 -7.58 15.44 -32.50
CA GLU A 3 -6.23 15.64 -33.01
C GLU A 3 -5.20 15.39 -31.90
N VAL A 4 -4.07 14.82 -32.30
CA VAL A 4 -3.00 14.37 -31.39
C VAL A 4 -1.69 15.05 -31.72
N ASP A 5 -0.85 15.24 -30.71
CA ASP A 5 0.52 15.72 -30.87
C ASP A 5 1.50 14.59 -31.26
N CYS A 6 2.80 14.89 -31.22
CA CYS A 6 3.85 13.93 -31.57
C CYS A 6 3.91 12.71 -30.64
N ASP A 7 3.30 12.76 -29.46
CA ASP A 7 3.25 11.66 -28.49
C ASP A 7 1.91 10.92 -28.56
N GLY A 8 1.04 11.25 -29.53
CA GLY A 8 -0.31 10.70 -29.61
C GLY A 8 -1.25 11.30 -28.57
N ARG A 9 -0.87 12.39 -27.89
CA ARG A 9 -1.68 12.97 -26.82
C ARG A 9 -2.70 13.94 -27.40
N THR A 10 -3.96 13.71 -27.06
CA THR A 10 -5.05 14.66 -27.34
C THR A 10 -4.94 15.91 -26.46
N ALA A 11 -5.74 16.93 -26.78
CA ALA A 11 -5.89 18.11 -25.91
C ALA A 11 -6.28 17.75 -24.46
N LEU A 12 -6.99 16.64 -24.24
CA LEU A 12 -7.38 16.20 -22.89
C LEU A 12 -6.17 15.67 -22.10
N HIS A 13 -5.30 14.86 -22.71
CA HIS A 13 -4.06 14.38 -22.07
C HIS A 13 -3.20 15.56 -21.62
N ASN A 14 -2.98 16.54 -22.50
CA ASN A 14 -2.20 17.74 -22.20
C ASN A 14 -2.85 18.60 -21.10
N ALA A 15 -4.19 18.73 -21.10
CA ALA A 15 -4.89 19.44 -20.02
C ALA A 15 -4.76 18.75 -18.66
N VAL A 16 -4.71 17.41 -18.62
CA VAL A 16 -4.45 16.62 -17.41
C VAL A 16 -3.02 16.84 -16.91
N LEU A 17 -2.02 16.70 -17.78
CA LEU A 17 -0.60 16.93 -17.44
C LEU A 17 -0.35 18.33 -16.90
N CYS A 18 -1.03 19.34 -17.45
CA CYS A 18 -0.92 20.71 -16.97
C CYS A 18 -1.79 21.04 -15.74
N GLY A 19 -2.51 20.08 -15.17
CA GLY A 19 -3.34 20.30 -13.98
C GLY A 19 -4.54 21.24 -14.20
N ARG A 20 -5.03 21.38 -15.44
CA ARG A 20 -6.05 22.38 -15.80
C ARG A 20 -7.47 21.83 -15.68
N ILE A 21 -7.96 21.63 -14.46
CA ILE A 21 -9.28 21.02 -14.19
C ILE A 21 -10.46 21.67 -14.96
N ARG A 22 -10.46 23.00 -15.13
CA ARG A 22 -11.51 23.69 -15.90
C ARG A 22 -11.51 23.27 -17.37
N MET A 23 -10.32 23.13 -17.96
CA MET A 23 -10.16 22.65 -19.34
C MET A 23 -10.54 21.19 -19.45
N VAL A 24 -10.09 20.34 -18.51
CA VAL A 24 -10.47 18.92 -18.44
C VAL A 24 -12.00 18.78 -18.44
N LYS A 25 -12.68 19.47 -17.53
CA LYS A 25 -14.16 19.42 -17.42
C LYS A 25 -14.86 19.95 -18.68
N ALA A 26 -14.28 20.95 -19.37
CA ALA A 26 -14.85 21.47 -20.61
C ALA A 26 -14.66 20.49 -21.77
N LEU A 27 -13.47 19.93 -21.93
CA LEU A 27 -13.14 18.97 -22.99
C LEU A 27 -13.97 17.68 -22.88
N VAL A 28 -14.10 17.12 -21.68
CA VAL A 28 -14.92 15.92 -21.44
C VAL A 28 -16.40 16.16 -21.74
N ARG A 29 -16.94 17.36 -21.40
CA ARG A 29 -18.32 17.71 -21.76
C ARG A 29 -18.53 17.87 -23.25
N SER A 30 -17.54 18.41 -23.95
CA SER A 30 -17.62 18.62 -25.40
C SER A 30 -17.48 17.33 -26.19
N ASN A 31 -16.60 16.42 -25.77
CA ASN A 31 -16.45 15.10 -26.37
C ASN A 31 -16.03 14.07 -25.31
N PRO A 32 -16.97 13.30 -24.75
CA PRO A 32 -16.68 12.26 -23.76
C PRO A 32 -15.73 11.17 -24.27
N ARG A 33 -15.71 10.89 -25.59
CA ARG A 33 -14.83 9.84 -26.16
C ARG A 33 -13.34 10.11 -25.94
N LEU A 34 -12.97 11.38 -25.70
CA LEU A 34 -11.60 11.76 -25.38
C LEU A 34 -11.05 11.03 -24.15
N THR A 35 -11.91 10.61 -23.20
CA THR A 35 -11.47 9.88 -22.00
C THR A 35 -10.95 8.48 -22.30
N GLN A 36 -11.25 7.93 -23.47
CA GLN A 36 -10.90 6.56 -23.87
C GLN A 36 -9.76 6.50 -24.88
N LEU A 37 -9.38 7.63 -25.48
CA LEU A 37 -8.27 7.69 -26.44
C LEU A 37 -6.94 7.54 -25.69
N ARG A 38 -6.03 6.75 -26.25
CA ARG A 38 -4.72 6.46 -25.65
C ARG A 38 -3.61 7.21 -26.36
N ASP A 39 -2.61 7.62 -25.59
CA ASP A 39 -1.34 8.12 -26.14
C ASP A 39 -0.50 6.98 -26.73
N LYS A 40 0.68 7.30 -27.28
CA LYS A 40 1.60 6.29 -27.84
C LYS A 40 2.14 5.32 -26.80
N GLU A 41 2.10 5.69 -25.53
CA GLU A 41 2.47 4.83 -24.41
C GLU A 41 1.30 3.91 -23.98
N GLY A 42 0.14 4.02 -24.63
CA GLY A 42 -1.06 3.23 -24.31
C GLY A 42 -1.86 3.77 -23.13
N ARG A 43 -1.53 4.96 -22.60
CA ARG A 43 -2.19 5.52 -21.43
C ARG A 43 -3.40 6.34 -21.83
N ALA A 44 -4.51 6.13 -21.14
CA ALA A 44 -5.67 7.01 -21.23
C ALA A 44 -5.46 8.27 -20.36
N PRO A 45 -6.25 9.35 -20.54
CA PRO A 45 -6.16 10.54 -19.71
C PRO A 45 -6.37 10.25 -18.22
N PHE A 46 -7.17 9.23 -17.89
CA PHE A 46 -7.34 8.80 -16.50
C PHE A 46 -6.04 8.23 -15.93
N GLY A 47 -5.33 7.34 -16.63
CA GLY A 47 -4.07 6.78 -16.15
C GLY A 47 -2.97 7.84 -15.95
N ILE A 48 -2.89 8.83 -16.84
CA ILE A 48 -2.02 10.00 -16.60
C ILE A 48 -2.42 10.73 -15.31
N SER A 49 -3.71 10.95 -15.10
CA SER A 49 -4.19 11.64 -13.90
C SER A 49 -3.98 10.83 -12.61
N ALA A 50 -3.99 9.49 -12.69
CA ALA A 50 -3.70 8.60 -11.57
C ALA A 50 -2.23 8.72 -11.15
N ASN A 51 -1.32 8.70 -12.13
CA ASN A 51 0.11 8.94 -11.90
C ASN A 51 0.38 10.33 -11.29
N GLU A 52 -0.30 11.35 -11.79
CA GLU A 52 -0.19 12.74 -11.32
C GLU A 52 -1.11 13.06 -10.13
N ALA A 53 -1.77 12.06 -9.53
CA ALA A 53 -2.83 12.30 -8.55
C ALA A 53 -2.31 12.98 -7.28
N SER A 54 -1.03 12.82 -6.95
CA SER A 54 -0.39 13.52 -5.83
C SER A 54 -0.53 15.05 -5.92
N MET A 55 -0.50 15.60 -7.14
CA MET A 55 -0.67 17.03 -7.42
C MET A 55 -2.11 17.38 -7.83
N HIS A 56 -2.80 16.45 -8.50
CA HIS A 56 -4.05 16.75 -9.20
C HIS A 56 -5.20 15.79 -8.87
N LYS A 57 -5.38 15.46 -7.58
CA LYS A 57 -6.46 14.58 -7.08
C LYS A 57 -7.84 14.86 -7.69
N GLU A 58 -8.23 16.13 -7.81
CA GLU A 58 -9.56 16.49 -8.34
C GLU A 58 -9.73 16.04 -9.80
N ILE A 59 -8.67 16.09 -10.61
CA ILE A 59 -8.67 15.62 -12.00
C ILE A 59 -8.83 14.10 -12.02
N ALA A 60 -8.03 13.38 -11.22
CA ALA A 60 -8.12 11.94 -11.10
C ALA A 60 -9.52 11.47 -10.68
N TRP A 61 -10.11 12.11 -9.67
CA TRP A 61 -11.45 11.79 -9.21
C TRP A 61 -12.53 12.10 -10.27
N PHE A 62 -12.41 13.24 -10.95
CA PHE A 62 -13.35 13.60 -12.01
C PHE A 62 -13.29 12.60 -13.16
N LEU A 63 -12.10 12.22 -13.60
CA LEU A 63 -11.91 11.28 -14.69
C LEU A 63 -12.33 9.85 -14.31
N ALA A 64 -12.01 9.38 -13.09
CA ALA A 64 -12.49 8.08 -12.58
C ALA A 64 -14.02 7.96 -12.59
N LYS A 65 -14.74 9.07 -12.40
CA LYS A 65 -16.20 9.11 -12.50
C LYS A 65 -16.74 9.26 -13.91
N SER A 66 -15.91 9.77 -14.82
CA SER A 66 -16.30 10.09 -16.20
C SER A 66 -15.91 9.00 -17.18
N THR A 67 -15.03 8.08 -16.80
CA THR A 67 -14.70 6.88 -17.57
C THR A 67 -15.93 5.99 -17.64
N THR A 68 -16.44 5.79 -18.85
CA THR A 68 -17.57 4.89 -19.13
C THR A 68 -17.08 3.46 -19.37
N ASP A 69 -17.96 2.49 -19.14
CA ASP A 69 -17.72 1.06 -19.42
C ASP A 69 -17.93 0.71 -20.90
N ASP A 70 -18.00 1.71 -21.79
CA ASP A 70 -18.29 1.48 -23.20
C ASP A 70 -17.04 0.91 -23.91
N GLU A 71 -17.24 -0.16 -24.69
CA GLU A 71 -16.20 -0.71 -25.59
C GLU A 71 -15.63 0.39 -26.52
N PRO A 72 -14.31 0.38 -26.81
CA PRO A 72 -13.37 -0.74 -26.70
C PRO A 72 -12.49 -0.71 -25.43
N SER A 73 -12.75 0.21 -24.50
CA SER A 73 -11.88 0.46 -23.35
C SER A 73 -12.52 -0.05 -22.06
N HIS A 74 -12.86 -1.33 -22.02
CA HIS A 74 -13.26 -1.95 -20.75
C HIS A 74 -12.01 -2.01 -19.84
N PRO A 75 -11.96 -1.30 -18.70
CA PRO A 75 -10.83 -1.37 -17.77
C PRO A 75 -10.66 -2.79 -17.17
N ALA A 76 -11.65 -3.68 -17.36
CA ALA A 76 -11.57 -5.08 -16.98
C ALA A 76 -10.55 -5.91 -17.79
N SER A 77 -10.10 -5.44 -18.95
CA SER A 77 -9.09 -6.12 -19.77
C SER A 77 -7.89 -5.22 -20.09
N ASP A 78 -7.84 -4.03 -19.49
CA ASP A 78 -6.76 -3.08 -19.69
C ASP A 78 -5.60 -3.39 -18.74
N PRO A 79 -4.40 -3.78 -19.23
CA PRO A 79 -3.23 -3.97 -18.39
C PRO A 79 -2.87 -2.72 -17.58
N PHE A 80 -3.27 -1.52 -18.04
CA PHE A 80 -3.04 -0.27 -17.31
C PHE A 80 -3.99 -0.05 -16.13
N ALA A 81 -5.13 -0.74 -16.05
CA ALA A 81 -6.10 -0.52 -14.97
C ALA A 81 -5.54 -0.86 -13.58
N ILE A 82 -4.72 -1.92 -13.48
CA ILE A 82 -4.03 -2.26 -12.23
C ILE A 82 -2.94 -1.23 -11.90
N GLU A 83 -2.24 -0.71 -12.91
CA GLU A 83 -1.20 0.30 -12.72
C GLU A 83 -1.80 1.61 -12.20
N ASP A 84 -2.94 2.04 -12.77
CA ASP A 84 -3.66 3.24 -12.33
C ASP A 84 -4.07 3.15 -10.85
N ILE A 85 -4.55 1.98 -10.40
CA ILE A 85 -4.91 1.76 -8.99
C ILE A 85 -3.66 1.75 -8.11
N ILE A 86 -2.57 1.14 -8.57
CA ILE A 86 -1.29 1.13 -7.85
C ILE A 86 -0.78 2.56 -7.66
N ASP A 87 -0.80 3.38 -8.71
CA ASP A 87 -0.40 4.79 -8.68
C ASP A 87 -1.26 5.61 -7.70
N LEU A 88 -2.58 5.43 -7.74
CA LEU A 88 -3.50 6.05 -6.78
C LEU A 88 -3.22 5.62 -5.33
N THR A 89 -2.88 4.35 -5.13
CA THR A 89 -2.57 3.79 -3.81
C THR A 89 -1.25 4.35 -3.29
N TYR A 90 -0.22 4.47 -4.13
CA TYR A 90 1.04 5.14 -3.79
C TYR A 90 0.82 6.62 -3.45
N ALA A 91 -0.03 7.32 -4.20
CA ALA A 91 -0.39 8.71 -3.93
C ALA A 91 -1.25 8.88 -2.65
N GLY A 92 -1.74 7.79 -2.06
CA GLY A 92 -2.55 7.78 -0.85
C GLY A 92 -4.02 8.18 -1.07
N HIS A 93 -4.49 8.15 -2.32
CA HIS A 93 -5.88 8.43 -2.70
C HIS A 93 -6.73 7.15 -2.67
N HIS A 94 -6.73 6.50 -1.50
CA HIS A 94 -7.45 5.24 -1.28
C HIS A 94 -8.96 5.37 -1.50
N ASP A 95 -9.54 6.57 -1.41
CA ASP A 95 -10.94 6.83 -1.73
C ASP A 95 -11.24 6.63 -3.22
N ILE A 96 -10.34 7.06 -4.10
CA ILE A 96 -10.44 6.84 -5.54
C ILE A 96 -10.19 5.35 -5.86
N ALA A 97 -9.15 4.76 -5.28
CA ALA A 97 -8.86 3.34 -5.44
C ALA A 97 -10.05 2.46 -4.99
N TYR A 98 -10.63 2.76 -3.82
CA TYR A 98 -11.81 2.07 -3.29
C TYR A 98 -13.02 2.19 -4.22
N TYR A 99 -13.27 3.38 -4.77
CA TYR A 99 -14.33 3.58 -5.76
C TYR A 99 -14.14 2.71 -7.00
N LEU A 100 -12.90 2.58 -7.51
CA LEU A 100 -12.59 1.79 -8.70
C LEU A 100 -12.72 0.29 -8.46
N VAL A 101 -12.18 -0.23 -7.36
CA VAL A 101 -12.32 -1.66 -7.03
C VAL A 101 -13.77 -2.05 -6.76
N GLY A 102 -14.61 -1.12 -6.30
CA GLY A 102 -16.05 -1.33 -6.19
C GLY A 102 -16.74 -1.52 -7.56
N ARG A 103 -16.20 -0.91 -8.62
CA ARG A 103 -16.67 -1.11 -10.01
C ARG A 103 -16.04 -2.34 -10.67
N TYR A 104 -14.78 -2.61 -10.34
CA TYR A 104 -13.97 -3.67 -10.96
C TYR A 104 -13.32 -4.56 -9.88
N PRO A 105 -14.09 -5.45 -9.22
CA PRO A 105 -13.60 -6.22 -8.07
C PRO A 105 -12.41 -7.13 -8.38
N HIS A 106 -12.29 -7.64 -9.62
CA HIS A 106 -11.17 -8.48 -10.05
C HIS A 106 -9.80 -7.78 -9.98
N LEU A 107 -9.77 -6.44 -9.93
CA LEU A 107 -8.54 -5.68 -9.75
C LEU A 107 -7.94 -5.86 -8.34
N LEU A 108 -8.74 -6.26 -7.34
CA LEU A 108 -8.27 -6.53 -5.97
C LEU A 108 -7.23 -7.64 -5.91
N THR A 109 -7.33 -8.60 -6.83
CA THR A 109 -6.51 -9.81 -6.88
C THR A 109 -5.46 -9.76 -7.99
N MET A 110 -5.42 -8.68 -8.75
CA MET A 110 -4.52 -8.52 -9.89
C MET A 110 -3.15 -8.03 -9.41
N LYS A 111 -2.11 -8.37 -10.19
CA LYS A 111 -0.73 -7.92 -9.97
C LYS A 111 -0.27 -7.10 -11.18
N SER A 112 0.53 -6.07 -10.90
CA SER A 112 1.21 -5.26 -11.90
C SER A 112 2.07 -6.13 -12.81
N THR A 113 1.92 -5.91 -14.12
CA THR A 113 2.73 -6.57 -15.14
C THR A 113 4.02 -5.82 -15.42
N THR A 114 4.04 -4.51 -15.14
CA THR A 114 5.18 -3.62 -15.40
C THR A 114 6.12 -3.50 -14.19
N HIS A 115 5.59 -3.62 -12.98
CA HIS A 115 6.30 -3.48 -11.73
C HIS A 115 6.28 -4.79 -10.94
N SER A 116 7.18 -5.72 -11.28
CA SER A 116 7.59 -6.86 -10.45
C SER A 116 6.47 -7.57 -9.65
N GLY A 117 5.29 -7.76 -10.22
CA GLY A 117 4.17 -8.43 -9.55
C GLY A 117 3.54 -7.67 -8.37
N ARG A 118 3.69 -6.34 -8.28
CA ARG A 118 3.12 -5.52 -7.20
C ARG A 118 1.60 -5.59 -7.21
N SER A 119 0.98 -5.86 -6.07
CA SER A 119 -0.46 -5.78 -5.85
C SER A 119 -0.82 -4.56 -5.00
N ILE A 120 -2.11 -4.24 -4.88
CA ILE A 120 -2.62 -3.22 -3.95
C ILE A 120 -2.12 -3.49 -2.53
N LEU A 121 -2.17 -4.76 -2.08
CA LEU A 121 -1.72 -5.15 -0.75
C LEU A 121 -0.22 -4.92 -0.55
N PHE A 122 0.61 -5.17 -1.57
CA PHE A 122 2.04 -4.85 -1.51
C PHE A 122 2.26 -3.36 -1.34
N VAL A 123 1.59 -2.52 -2.14
CA VAL A 123 1.75 -1.06 -2.05
C VAL A 123 1.39 -0.59 -0.65
N LEU A 124 0.23 -1.01 -0.12
CA LEU A 124 -0.18 -0.69 1.25
C LEU A 124 0.86 -1.15 2.29
N ALA A 125 1.42 -2.35 2.14
CA ALA A 125 2.47 -2.87 3.01
C ALA A 125 3.81 -2.11 2.94
N THR A 126 4.03 -1.30 1.89
CA THR A 126 5.23 -0.46 1.77
C THR A 126 5.02 0.97 2.27
N MET A 127 3.78 1.43 2.41
CA MET A 127 3.41 2.81 2.75
C MET A 127 3.25 3.01 4.26
N GLU A 128 4.35 3.04 5.00
CA GLU A 128 4.34 3.22 6.47
C GLU A 128 3.61 4.50 6.93
N SER A 129 3.64 5.55 6.11
CA SER A 129 2.99 6.84 6.38
C SER A 129 1.45 6.78 6.33
N HIS A 130 0.88 5.75 5.71
CA HIS A 130 -0.57 5.55 5.64
C HIS A 130 -1.11 4.86 6.90
N PHE A 131 -0.23 4.24 7.70
CA PHE A 131 -0.63 3.44 8.86
C PHE A 131 -0.23 4.10 10.18
N HIS A 132 -1.05 4.00 11.23
CA HIS A 132 -0.71 4.54 12.54
C HIS A 132 0.50 3.84 13.13
N SER A 133 0.57 2.51 12.98
CA SER A 133 1.70 1.76 13.52
C SER A 133 3.02 2.04 12.78
N GLY A 134 2.95 2.25 11.46
CA GLY A 134 4.09 2.56 10.60
C GLY A 134 4.51 4.03 10.70
N SER A 135 3.56 4.94 10.88
CA SER A 135 3.83 6.35 11.10
C SER A 135 4.54 6.51 12.45
N ARG A 136 5.81 6.92 12.40
CA ARG A 136 6.67 7.18 13.57
C ARG A 136 6.28 8.47 14.29
N LEU A 137 4.98 8.74 14.39
CA LEU A 137 4.46 9.89 15.08
C LEU A 137 4.86 9.79 16.55
N SER A 138 5.59 10.79 17.02
CA SER A 138 6.08 10.90 18.39
C SER A 138 4.92 10.88 19.39
N VAL A 139 5.19 10.57 20.66
CA VAL A 139 4.17 10.59 21.73
C VAL A 139 3.41 11.93 21.78
N LEU A 140 4.06 13.03 21.38
CA LEU A 140 3.44 14.36 21.25
C LEU A 140 2.46 14.43 20.08
N GLU A 141 2.79 13.85 18.92
CA GLU A 141 1.88 13.75 17.78
C GLU A 141 0.72 12.76 18.06
N ALA A 142 0.95 11.72 18.87
CA ALA A 142 -0.08 10.82 19.39
C ALA A 142 -1.11 11.53 20.28
N LEU A 143 -0.70 12.57 21.01
CA LEU A 143 -1.62 13.41 21.81
C LEU A 143 -2.40 14.39 20.93
N ILE A 144 -1.81 14.86 19.83
CA ILE A 144 -2.50 15.66 18.83
C ILE A 144 -3.66 14.87 18.18
N TYR A 145 -3.56 13.54 18.06
CA TYR A 145 -4.66 12.69 17.56
C TYR A 145 -5.97 12.80 18.35
N LYS A 146 -5.93 13.25 19.61
CA LYS A 146 -7.14 13.48 20.41
C LYS A 146 -7.85 14.79 20.05
N PHE A 147 -7.21 15.70 19.32
CA PHE A 147 -7.74 17.02 19.00
C PHE A 147 -8.06 17.15 17.50
N PRO A 148 -9.35 17.17 17.10
CA PRO A 148 -9.78 17.25 15.70
C PRO A 148 -9.52 18.60 15.02
N ILE A 149 -8.86 19.54 15.70
CA ILE A 149 -8.68 20.94 15.25
C ILE A 149 -7.65 21.03 14.11
N ILE A 150 -6.76 20.05 13.96
CA ILE A 150 -5.72 20.08 12.93
C ILE A 150 -6.19 19.30 11.70
N LYS A 151 -6.55 20.01 10.63
CA LYS A 151 -7.00 19.45 9.34
C LYS A 151 -6.10 18.31 8.83
N ARG A 152 -4.78 18.46 8.94
CA ARG A 152 -3.79 17.44 8.54
C ARG A 152 -3.95 16.11 9.31
N VAL A 153 -4.30 16.16 10.59
CA VAL A 153 -4.44 14.97 11.45
C VAL A 153 -5.71 14.21 11.09
N HIS A 154 -6.80 14.95 10.81
CA HIS A 154 -8.03 14.36 10.30
C HIS A 154 -7.82 13.67 8.95
N GLU A 155 -7.10 14.30 8.03
CA GLU A 155 -6.76 13.73 6.71
C GLU A 155 -5.92 12.45 6.83
N VAL A 156 -4.91 12.43 7.72
CA VAL A 156 -4.10 11.22 7.97
C VAL A 156 -4.96 10.10 8.56
N LYS A 157 -5.87 10.41 9.49
CA LYS A 157 -6.78 9.41 10.07
C LYS A 157 -7.73 8.82 9.02
N LEU A 158 -8.33 9.67 8.19
CA LEU A 158 -9.17 9.21 7.08
C LEU A 158 -8.39 8.34 6.12
N ARG A 159 -7.15 8.73 5.78
CA ARG A 159 -6.26 7.95 4.92
C ARG A 159 -5.94 6.58 5.51
N ASN A 160 -5.66 6.53 6.81
CA ASN A 160 -5.42 5.28 7.53
C ASN A 160 -6.64 4.35 7.48
N MET A 161 -7.82 4.87 7.84
CA MET A 161 -9.05 4.08 7.81
C MET A 161 -9.36 3.55 6.41
N ALA A 162 -9.19 4.39 5.38
CA ALA A 162 -9.39 3.99 4.00
C ALA A 162 -8.35 2.94 3.53
N ALA A 163 -7.09 3.05 3.96
CA ALA A 163 -6.04 2.08 3.65
C ALA A 163 -6.32 0.70 4.28
N VAL A 164 -6.75 0.68 5.55
CA VAL A 164 -7.12 -0.56 6.25
C VAL A 164 -8.33 -1.21 5.60
N GLU A 165 -9.36 -0.42 5.25
CA GLU A 165 -10.55 -0.97 4.60
C GLU A 165 -10.23 -1.50 3.20
N LEU A 166 -9.41 -0.79 2.41
CA LEU A 166 -8.96 -1.28 1.11
C LEU A 166 -8.18 -2.59 1.23
N ALA A 167 -7.26 -2.70 2.19
CA ALA A 167 -6.56 -3.95 2.47
C ALA A 167 -7.51 -5.09 2.84
N LYS A 168 -8.57 -4.78 3.59
CA LYS A 168 -9.59 -5.76 3.98
C LYS A 168 -10.37 -6.26 2.77
N GLN A 169 -10.74 -5.39 1.85
CA GLN A 169 -11.37 -5.79 0.59
C GLN A 169 -10.46 -6.71 -0.22
N VAL A 170 -9.16 -6.42 -0.26
CA VAL A 170 -8.18 -7.33 -0.90
C VAL A 170 -8.19 -8.69 -0.20
N CYS A 171 -8.01 -8.73 1.13
CA CYS A 171 -8.02 -9.99 1.90
C CYS A 171 -9.30 -10.81 1.71
N MET A 172 -10.46 -10.16 1.64
CA MET A 172 -11.73 -10.83 1.31
C MET A 172 -11.69 -11.44 -0.09
N ALA A 173 -11.27 -10.67 -1.10
CA ALA A 173 -11.21 -11.16 -2.47
C ALA A 173 -10.22 -12.32 -2.67
N ILE A 174 -9.04 -12.27 -2.02
CA ILE A 174 -8.10 -13.40 -2.08
C ILE A 174 -8.57 -14.60 -1.25
N SER A 175 -9.46 -14.43 -0.25
CA SER A 175 -9.97 -15.57 0.53
C SER A 175 -10.86 -16.52 -0.26
N ASP A 176 -11.38 -16.07 -1.40
CA ASP A 176 -12.16 -16.89 -2.33
C ASP A 176 -11.27 -17.76 -3.25
N MET A 177 -9.94 -17.59 -3.22
CA MET A 177 -8.99 -18.37 -4.01
C MET A 177 -8.64 -19.71 -3.38
N HIS A 178 -7.94 -20.57 -4.13
CA HIS A 178 -7.38 -21.80 -3.57
C HIS A 178 -6.22 -21.51 -2.61
N SER A 179 -6.06 -22.31 -1.55
CA SER A 179 -5.03 -22.12 -0.52
C SER A 179 -3.60 -21.98 -1.08
N THR A 180 -3.25 -22.73 -2.12
CA THR A 180 -1.94 -22.61 -2.78
C THR A 180 -1.77 -21.25 -3.46
N GLU A 181 -2.78 -20.78 -4.17
CA GLU A 181 -2.80 -19.48 -4.87
C GLU A 181 -2.73 -18.32 -3.87
N ILE A 182 -3.40 -18.41 -2.72
CA ILE A 182 -3.30 -17.44 -1.64
C ILE A 182 -1.85 -17.33 -1.16
N THR A 183 -1.22 -18.48 -0.87
CA THR A 183 0.17 -18.47 -0.39
C THR A 183 1.15 -17.93 -1.43
N GLU A 184 0.93 -18.21 -2.71
CA GLU A 184 1.73 -17.70 -3.82
C GLU A 184 1.50 -16.19 -4.03
N PHE A 185 0.25 -15.74 -3.99
CA PHE A 185 -0.12 -14.33 -4.09
C PHE A 185 0.61 -13.49 -3.03
N LEU A 186 0.58 -13.94 -1.78
CA LEU A 186 1.16 -13.26 -0.63
C LEU A 186 2.68 -13.39 -0.55
N ARG A 187 3.24 -14.51 -1.03
CA ARG A 187 4.69 -14.78 -1.05
C ARG A 187 5.39 -14.00 -2.15
N ASP A 188 4.93 -14.12 -3.40
CA ASP A 188 5.53 -13.44 -4.55
C ASP A 188 5.43 -11.92 -4.40
N GLY A 189 4.34 -11.47 -3.79
CA GLY A 189 4.13 -10.06 -3.54
C GLY A 189 4.90 -9.53 -2.34
N ASP A 190 5.69 -10.34 -1.61
CA ASP A 190 6.47 -9.95 -0.41
C ASP A 190 5.74 -9.06 0.61
N SER A 191 4.39 -9.09 0.61
CA SER A 191 3.60 -8.05 1.26
C SER A 191 3.70 -8.14 2.78
N LEU A 192 3.72 -9.36 3.33
CA LEU A 192 3.95 -9.59 4.76
C LEU A 192 5.36 -9.19 5.19
N PHE A 193 6.35 -9.46 4.34
CA PHE A 193 7.73 -9.10 4.61
C PHE A 193 7.87 -7.58 4.67
N GLN A 194 7.34 -6.86 3.67
CA GLN A 194 7.32 -5.39 3.64
C GLN A 194 6.60 -4.81 4.86
N ALA A 195 5.39 -5.28 5.16
CA ALA A 195 4.64 -4.83 6.34
C ALA A 195 5.42 -5.05 7.64
N THR A 196 6.15 -6.16 7.74
CA THR A 196 6.99 -6.49 8.90
C THR A 196 8.16 -5.52 9.06
N ILE A 197 8.95 -5.30 8.00
CA ILE A 197 10.12 -4.42 8.07
C ILE A 197 9.76 -2.94 8.16
N LYS A 198 8.56 -2.56 7.70
CA LYS A 198 8.00 -1.20 7.79
C LYS A 198 7.19 -0.96 9.07
N GLY A 199 6.95 -1.99 9.88
CA GLY A 199 6.24 -1.83 11.15
C GLY A 199 4.73 -1.62 11.01
N ILE A 200 4.12 -2.10 9.93
CA ILE A 200 2.69 -1.94 9.61
C ILE A 200 1.89 -3.10 10.22
N SER A 201 1.50 -2.95 11.48
CA SER A 201 0.82 -3.98 12.27
C SER A 201 -0.62 -4.22 11.83
N GLU A 202 -1.29 -3.21 11.28
CA GLU A 202 -2.67 -3.27 10.81
C GLU A 202 -2.80 -4.30 9.68
N ILE A 203 -1.89 -4.25 8.69
CA ILE A 203 -1.84 -5.21 7.59
C ILE A 203 -1.49 -6.61 8.09
N LEU A 204 -0.51 -6.75 9.00
CA LEU A 204 -0.13 -8.06 9.56
C LEU A 204 -1.27 -8.72 10.33
N LYS A 205 -1.95 -7.95 11.20
CA LYS A 205 -3.13 -8.40 11.95
C LYS A 205 -4.22 -8.89 11.02
N LEU A 206 -4.52 -8.10 9.98
CA LEU A 206 -5.55 -8.41 9.02
C LEU A 206 -5.22 -9.68 8.23
N CYS A 207 -4.00 -9.78 7.67
CA CYS A 207 -3.59 -10.97 6.93
C CYS A 207 -3.61 -12.23 7.80
N ILE A 208 -3.11 -12.17 9.04
CA ILE A 208 -3.10 -13.33 9.95
C ILE A 208 -4.52 -13.71 10.39
N GLN A 209 -5.43 -12.73 10.52
CA GLN A 209 -6.84 -13.00 10.84
C GLN A 209 -7.55 -13.77 9.73
N PHE A 210 -7.29 -13.43 8.46
CA PHE A 210 -7.85 -14.15 7.31
C PHE A 210 -7.13 -15.47 7.02
N PHE A 211 -5.81 -15.49 7.24
CA PHE A 211 -4.90 -16.57 6.81
C PHE A 211 -3.91 -16.93 7.94
N PRO A 212 -4.35 -17.65 8.98
CA PRO A 212 -3.52 -17.95 10.15
C PRO A 212 -2.24 -18.73 9.84
N GLU A 213 -2.21 -19.50 8.74
CA GLU A 213 -1.06 -20.27 8.28
C GLU A 213 0.16 -19.40 7.94
N LEU A 214 -0.06 -18.12 7.62
CA LEU A 214 0.99 -17.15 7.30
C LEU A 214 1.90 -16.84 8.49
N ILE A 215 1.52 -17.20 9.71
CA ILE A 215 2.42 -17.11 10.88
C ILE A 215 3.71 -17.92 10.65
N ARG A 216 3.62 -19.02 9.90
CA ARG A 216 4.78 -19.86 9.56
C ARG A 216 5.55 -19.37 8.35
N PHE A 217 5.16 -18.24 7.75
CA PHE A 217 5.82 -17.69 6.58
C PHE A 217 7.28 -17.33 6.88
N ARG A 218 8.17 -17.71 5.96
CA ARG A 218 9.63 -17.55 6.06
C ARG A 218 10.20 -16.82 4.85
N PRO A 219 10.04 -15.49 4.76
CA PRO A 219 10.72 -14.75 3.71
C PRO A 219 12.25 -14.92 3.89
N ASN A 220 12.96 -15.21 2.82
CA ASN A 220 14.43 -15.43 2.83
C ASN A 220 14.91 -16.43 3.91
N GLY A 221 14.08 -17.42 4.24
CA GLY A 221 14.40 -18.49 5.19
C GLY A 221 14.32 -18.11 6.68
N ARG A 222 13.88 -16.89 7.04
CA ARG A 222 13.77 -16.43 8.44
C ARG A 222 12.35 -16.06 8.82
N SER A 223 12.03 -16.18 10.11
CA SER A 223 10.70 -15.84 10.63
C SER A 223 10.38 -14.34 10.50
N LEU A 224 9.10 -13.99 10.43
CA LEU A 224 8.66 -12.59 10.48
C LEU A 224 9.10 -11.89 11.80
N PRO A 225 9.01 -12.51 12.98
CA PRO A 225 9.59 -11.96 14.21
C PRO A 225 11.08 -11.62 14.10
N ALA A 226 11.90 -12.49 13.49
CA ALA A 226 13.33 -12.23 13.31
C ALA A 226 13.57 -10.99 12.43
N HIS A 227 12.75 -10.77 11.40
CA HIS A 227 12.81 -9.55 10.59
C HIS A 227 12.35 -8.31 11.36
N ALA A 228 11.31 -8.43 12.18
CA ALA A 228 10.86 -7.33 13.04
C ALA A 228 11.98 -6.87 14.00
N VAL A 229 12.71 -7.82 14.60
CA VAL A 229 13.89 -7.55 15.45
C VAL A 229 15.01 -6.92 14.65
N ARG A 230 15.35 -7.50 13.50
CA ARG A 230 16.41 -7.00 12.61
C ARG A 230 16.19 -5.55 12.17
N HIS A 231 14.93 -5.18 11.93
CA HIS A 231 14.54 -3.84 11.48
C HIS A 231 14.04 -2.91 12.60
N ARG A 232 14.18 -3.32 13.87
CA ARG A 232 13.80 -2.51 15.05
C ARG A 232 12.33 -2.05 15.02
N GLN A 233 11.41 -2.96 14.67
CA GLN A 233 9.96 -2.72 14.60
C GLN A 233 9.18 -3.24 15.83
N ALA A 234 9.11 -2.43 16.91
CA ALA A 234 8.76 -2.93 18.25
C ALA A 234 7.30 -3.34 18.33
N ARG A 235 6.45 -2.55 17.68
CA ARG A 235 5.01 -2.80 17.61
C ARG A 235 4.72 -4.13 16.92
N THR A 236 5.44 -4.43 15.84
CA THR A 236 5.32 -5.68 15.11
C THR A 236 5.83 -6.86 15.94
N LEU A 237 6.97 -6.71 16.61
CA LEU A 237 7.47 -7.74 17.52
C LEU A 237 6.50 -8.02 18.68
N GLY A 238 6.00 -6.97 19.34
CA GLY A 238 5.04 -7.08 20.42
C GLY A 238 3.74 -7.77 19.98
N PHE A 239 3.28 -7.49 18.75
CA PHE A 239 2.16 -8.22 18.16
C PHE A 239 2.44 -9.72 18.00
N PHE A 240 3.60 -10.11 17.48
CA PHE A 240 3.95 -11.53 17.35
C PHE A 240 4.11 -12.22 18.72
N LEU A 241 4.72 -11.56 19.70
CA LEU A 241 4.82 -12.08 21.07
C LEU A 241 3.44 -12.25 21.71
N GLN A 242 2.55 -11.27 21.52
CA GLN A 242 1.18 -11.35 21.99
C GLN A 242 0.47 -12.55 21.37
N LEU A 243 0.54 -12.72 20.03
CA LEU A 243 -0.02 -13.87 19.31
C LEU A 243 0.48 -15.21 19.85
N SER A 244 1.77 -15.32 20.20
CA SER A 244 2.34 -16.54 20.78
C SER A 244 1.89 -16.79 22.23
N SER A 245 1.52 -15.74 22.96
CA SER A 245 1.13 -15.82 24.38
C SER A 245 -0.38 -16.01 24.59
N THR A 246 -1.22 -15.43 23.73
CA THR A 246 -2.67 -15.53 23.80
C THR A 246 -3.10 -16.84 23.16
N ALA A 247 -3.45 -17.83 23.98
CA ALA A 247 -3.99 -19.13 23.57
C ALA A 247 -5.30 -19.07 22.74
N GLU A 248 -5.80 -17.87 22.38
CA GLU A 248 -7.02 -17.67 21.58
C GLU A 248 -6.90 -18.22 20.15
N LEU A 249 -5.69 -18.30 19.61
CA LEU A 249 -5.39 -19.08 18.41
C LEU A 249 -4.61 -20.32 18.82
N SER A 250 -5.31 -21.36 19.30
CA SER A 250 -4.78 -22.69 19.69
C SER A 250 -3.90 -23.40 18.63
N LEU A 251 -3.65 -22.77 17.48
CA LEU A 251 -2.89 -23.28 16.34
C LEU A 251 -1.55 -22.55 16.13
N VAL A 252 -1.19 -21.58 16.97
CA VAL A 252 0.10 -20.86 16.87
C VAL A 252 1.17 -21.62 17.66
N PRO A 253 2.05 -22.40 17.01
CA PRO A 253 3.17 -23.01 17.70
C PRO A 253 4.10 -21.93 18.26
N GLY A 254 4.69 -22.19 19.43
CA GLY A 254 5.77 -21.37 19.96
C GLY A 254 6.95 -21.30 18.98
N PRO A 255 7.86 -20.32 19.16
CA PRO A 255 9.04 -20.20 18.31
C PRO A 255 9.87 -21.49 18.35
N THR A 256 10.28 -21.96 17.18
CA THR A 256 11.19 -23.12 17.09
C THR A 256 12.58 -22.75 17.59
N ASP A 257 13.45 -23.74 17.85
CA ASP A 257 14.85 -23.49 18.19
C ASP A 257 15.55 -22.62 17.12
N LYS A 258 15.23 -22.88 15.85
CA LYS A 258 15.75 -22.08 14.73
C LYS A 258 15.27 -20.64 14.77
N ASP A 259 14.04 -20.41 15.21
CA ASP A 259 13.46 -19.06 15.31
C ASP A 259 14.13 -18.28 16.41
N SER A 260 14.34 -18.96 17.54
CA SER A 260 15.02 -18.41 18.70
C SER A 260 16.45 -18.03 18.32
N GLU A 261 17.17 -18.90 17.60
CA GLU A 261 18.49 -18.60 17.07
C GLU A 261 18.47 -17.40 16.11
N ASP A 262 17.57 -17.38 15.12
CA ASP A 262 17.46 -16.29 14.14
C ASP A 262 17.13 -14.95 14.81
N ILE A 263 16.26 -14.96 15.81
CA ILE A 263 15.88 -13.79 16.62
C ILE A 263 17.10 -13.31 17.43
N MET A 264 17.81 -14.21 18.10
CA MET A 264 19.02 -13.87 18.86
C MET A 264 20.11 -13.28 17.96
N ILE A 265 20.36 -13.89 16.79
CA ILE A 265 21.32 -13.35 15.81
C ILE A 265 20.86 -11.97 15.32
N ALA A 266 19.58 -11.79 15.01
CA ALA A 266 19.04 -10.50 14.57
C ALA A 266 19.11 -9.41 15.65
N ALA A 267 18.95 -9.79 16.91
CA ALA A 267 19.10 -8.88 18.05
C ALA A 267 20.57 -8.49 18.27
N ALA A 268 21.49 -9.44 18.19
CA ALA A 268 22.92 -9.21 18.36
C ALA A 268 23.56 -8.47 17.17
N SER A 269 23.01 -8.64 15.98
CA SER A 269 23.54 -8.01 14.76
C SER A 269 23.11 -6.54 14.68
N TYR A 270 24.09 -5.65 14.54
CA TYR A 270 23.86 -4.25 14.21
C TYR A 270 23.88 -4.07 12.68
N PHE A 271 22.74 -3.71 12.08
CA PHE A 271 22.64 -3.43 10.64
C PHE A 271 22.49 -1.92 10.41
N PRO A 272 23.57 -1.18 10.17
CA PRO A 272 23.53 0.27 9.95
C PRO A 272 22.84 0.67 8.62
N TYR A 273 22.51 -0.29 7.74
CA TYR A 273 22.07 -0.04 6.37
C TYR A 273 20.57 -0.19 6.11
N SER A 274 19.72 -0.36 7.14
CA SER A 274 18.28 -0.29 6.88
C SER A 274 17.89 1.18 6.73
N ASP A 275 17.43 1.55 5.53
CA ASP A 275 16.94 2.86 5.11
C ASP A 275 15.77 3.43 5.94
N SER A 276 15.45 2.77 7.05
CA SER A 276 14.62 3.33 8.11
C SER A 276 15.39 4.29 9.01
N VAL A 277 16.53 4.83 8.52
CA VAL A 277 17.43 5.77 9.21
C VAL A 277 16.57 6.82 9.89
N THR A 278 16.37 6.55 11.15
CA THR A 278 16.08 7.52 12.15
C THR A 278 17.13 8.59 11.94
N LYS A 279 16.78 9.71 11.30
CA LYS A 279 17.49 10.98 11.43
C LYS A 279 17.38 11.42 12.88
N VAL A 280 17.98 10.60 13.73
CA VAL A 280 18.24 10.86 15.12
C VAL A 280 19.55 11.63 15.09
N ALA A 281 19.56 12.77 15.78
CA ALA A 281 20.62 13.77 15.69
C ALA A 281 21.94 13.28 16.33
N GLY A 282 22.63 12.37 15.64
CA GLY A 282 23.96 11.87 16.03
C GLY A 282 23.98 10.46 16.64
N ALA A 283 25.18 9.88 16.68
CA ALA A 283 25.43 8.50 17.12
C ALA A 283 25.00 8.22 18.57
N THR A 284 25.06 9.22 19.46
CA THR A 284 24.67 9.07 20.88
C THR A 284 23.21 8.71 21.06
N PHE A 285 22.30 9.38 20.34
CA PHE A 285 20.87 9.08 20.44
C PHE A 285 20.50 7.78 19.71
N GLN A 286 21.25 7.39 18.66
CA GLN A 286 21.11 6.06 18.05
C GLN A 286 21.45 4.98 19.09
N MET A 287 22.56 5.14 19.80
CA MET A 287 22.99 4.22 20.85
C MET A 287 22.03 4.18 22.04
N GLN A 288 21.50 5.34 22.48
CA GLN A 288 20.48 5.40 23.52
C GLN A 288 19.21 4.63 23.13
N ARG A 289 18.78 4.75 21.88
CA ARG A 289 17.60 4.04 21.37
C ARG A 289 17.84 2.54 21.23
N GLU A 290 19.02 2.12 20.77
CA GLU A 290 19.41 0.70 20.77
C GLU A 290 19.41 0.14 22.21
N LEU A 291 19.90 0.88 23.20
CA LEU A 291 19.83 0.45 24.61
C LEU A 291 18.39 0.31 25.14
N GLN A 292 17.47 1.18 24.70
CA GLN A 292 16.05 1.04 25.05
C GLN A 292 15.41 -0.19 24.42
N TRP A 293 15.94 -0.66 23.29
CA TRP A 293 15.46 -1.84 22.59
C TRP A 293 15.80 -3.15 23.29
N TYR A 294 16.94 -3.21 24.00
CA TYR A 294 17.40 -4.40 24.72
C TYR A 294 16.81 -4.55 26.13
N LYS A 295 16.00 -3.59 26.59
CA LYS A 295 15.30 -3.67 27.89
C LYS A 295 13.95 -4.34 27.74
#